data_AF-A0A949A1G5-F1
#
_entry.id   AF-A0A949A1G5-F1
#
_cell.length_a   1.000
_cell.length_b   1.000
_cell.length_c   1.000
_cell.angle_alpha   90.00
_cell.angle_beta   90.00
_cell.angle_gamma   90.00
#
_symmetry.space_group_name_H-M   'P 1'
#
loop_
_entity.id
_entity.type
_entity.pdbx_description
1 polymer ?
#
loop_
_entity_poly.entity_id
_entity_poly.type
_entity_poly.pdbx_seq_one_letter_code
_entity_poly.pdbx_strand_id
1 'polypeptide(L)'
;MTETGSPDLDKKLASLLDVADALLRGEFTQEGVEIPDAEGLLPQLAKKINIMIVNLRNVEMPLSSASEAAPELVNRANSVAELMSQSTDEVLNKSDRLTELADSITHMLDNPEADCTEVVIGVKEKLNSMKAATYDIIASQSYQDVARQKMEGIIKDLTQLRDWLLEALIVLNIRKDGSEENVKKKVQLLQEVKETKTPELLKQDLVDDLLAEFGF
;
A
#
# COMPACT_ATOMS: atom_id res chain seq x y z
N MET A 1 28.53 56.29 -2.26
CA MET A 1 27.34 56.18 -3.11
C MET A 1 27.08 54.70 -3.28
N THR A 2 26.15 54.20 -2.50
CA THR A 2 25.81 52.78 -2.36
C THR A 2 24.90 52.36 -3.51
N GLU A 3 25.41 51.39 -4.29
CA GLU A 3 24.68 50.28 -4.90
C GLU A 3 23.21 50.54 -5.26
N THR A 4 22.98 51.04 -6.48
CA THR A 4 21.74 50.73 -7.19
C THR A 4 21.96 49.42 -7.93
N GLY A 5 21.49 48.32 -7.36
CA GLY A 5 21.25 47.09 -8.13
C GLY A 5 20.46 47.47 -9.39
N SER A 6 20.86 46.93 -10.55
CA SER A 6 20.14 47.21 -11.80
C SER A 6 18.66 46.81 -11.60
N PRO A 7 17.68 47.69 -11.84
CA PRO A 7 16.25 47.38 -11.69
C PRO A 7 15.78 46.20 -12.56
N ASP A 8 16.61 45.76 -13.51
CA ASP A 8 16.43 44.54 -14.28
C ASP A 8 16.75 43.26 -13.46
N LEU A 9 17.78 43.31 -12.62
CA LEU A 9 18.18 42.20 -11.74
C LEU A 9 17.10 41.91 -10.69
N ASP A 10 16.56 42.96 -10.06
CA ASP A 10 15.51 42.83 -9.03
C ASP A 10 14.23 42.25 -9.62
N LYS A 11 13.88 42.61 -10.86
CA LYS A 11 12.74 42.01 -11.59
C LYS A 11 12.97 40.52 -11.91
N LYS A 12 14.18 40.16 -12.34
CA LYS A 12 14.54 38.76 -12.62
C LYS A 12 14.53 37.89 -11.36
N LEU A 13 14.99 38.44 -10.23
CA LEU A 13 14.92 37.79 -8.91
C LEU A 13 13.48 37.68 -8.40
N ALA A 14 12.66 38.72 -8.56
CA ALA A 14 11.24 38.67 -8.19
C ALA A 14 10.49 37.57 -8.95
N SER A 15 10.75 37.42 -10.26
CA SER A 15 10.15 36.34 -11.06
C SER A 15 10.54 34.94 -10.58
N LEU A 16 11.81 34.73 -10.20
CA LEU A 16 12.25 33.46 -9.59
C LEU A 16 11.61 33.22 -8.22
N LEU A 17 11.42 34.28 -7.43
CA LEU A 17 10.78 34.20 -6.12
C LEU A 17 9.30 33.83 -6.25
N ASP A 18 8.59 34.44 -7.20
CA ASP A 18 7.17 34.16 -7.45
C ASP A 18 6.95 32.68 -7.82
N VAL A 19 7.83 32.11 -8.65
CA VAL A 19 7.76 30.69 -9.01
C VAL A 19 8.18 29.78 -7.85
N ALA A 20 9.16 30.17 -7.05
CA ALA A 20 9.51 29.43 -5.83
C ALA A 20 8.35 29.42 -4.82
N ASP A 21 7.66 30.54 -4.66
CA ASP A 21 6.47 30.65 -3.81
C ASP A 21 5.31 29.81 -4.34
N ALA A 22 5.11 29.77 -5.66
CA ALA A 22 4.14 28.88 -6.29
C ALA A 22 4.46 27.41 -6.05
N LEU A 23 5.72 27.00 -6.19
CA LEU A 23 6.20 25.66 -5.87
C LEU A 23 5.92 25.28 -4.41
N LEU A 24 6.16 26.20 -3.47
CA LEU A 24 5.89 25.99 -2.04
C LEU A 24 4.39 25.85 -1.73
N ARG A 25 3.52 26.47 -2.55
CA ARG A 25 2.06 26.33 -2.46
C ARG A 25 1.53 25.05 -3.14
N GLY A 26 2.39 24.26 -3.77
CA GLY A 26 2.00 23.05 -4.52
C GLY A 26 1.46 23.36 -5.92
N GLU A 27 1.64 24.59 -6.43
CA GLU A 27 1.18 25.02 -7.74
C GLU A 27 2.20 24.64 -8.81
N PHE A 28 2.23 23.37 -9.19
CA PHE A 28 3.22 22.90 -10.15
C PHE A 28 2.88 23.27 -11.59
N THR A 29 1.67 23.72 -11.93
CA THR A 29 1.18 23.97 -13.31
C THR A 29 1.72 25.25 -13.98
N GLN A 30 2.53 26.06 -13.29
CA GLN A 30 3.09 27.28 -13.88
C GLN A 30 4.09 27.01 -15.01
N GLU A 31 3.98 27.73 -16.13
CA GLU A 31 5.02 27.73 -17.16
C GLU A 31 6.37 28.14 -16.51
N GLY A 32 7.45 27.46 -16.88
CA GLY A 32 8.75 27.65 -16.23
C GLY A 32 9.27 29.09 -16.34
N VAL A 33 10.25 29.45 -15.52
CA VAL A 33 10.88 30.76 -15.57
C VAL A 33 11.79 30.84 -16.79
N GLU A 34 11.45 31.72 -17.73
CA GLU A 34 12.37 32.17 -18.78
C GLU A 34 13.03 33.48 -18.34
N ILE A 35 14.36 33.47 -18.23
CA ILE A 35 15.14 34.68 -17.97
C ILE A 35 15.96 35.00 -19.23
N PRO A 36 15.40 35.76 -20.19
CA PRO A 36 16.16 36.25 -21.32
C PRO A 36 17.27 37.21 -20.85
N ASP A 37 18.41 37.15 -21.53
CA ASP A 37 19.55 38.07 -21.35
C ASP A 37 20.09 38.17 -19.90
N ALA A 38 20.21 37.04 -19.21
CA ALA A 38 20.92 36.96 -17.93
C ALA A 38 22.26 36.26 -18.10
N GLU A 39 23.31 36.85 -17.53
CA GLU A 39 24.64 36.25 -17.44
C GLU A 39 24.92 35.78 -16.00
N GLY A 40 25.78 34.77 -15.84
CA GLY A 40 26.20 34.27 -14.53
C GLY A 40 25.26 33.21 -13.92
N LEU A 41 24.91 33.35 -12.64
CA LEU A 41 24.22 32.31 -11.86
C LEU A 41 22.69 32.27 -12.07
N LEU A 42 22.10 33.39 -12.51
CA LEU A 42 20.64 33.53 -12.69
C LEU A 42 20.03 32.53 -13.68
N PRO A 43 20.58 32.33 -14.90
CA PRO A 43 20.10 31.31 -15.82
C PRO A 43 20.24 29.88 -15.28
N GLN A 44 21.30 29.63 -14.51
CA GLN A 44 21.52 28.31 -13.90
C GLN A 44 20.49 28.02 -12.80
N LEU A 45 20.14 29.04 -12.02
CA LEU A 45 19.08 28.97 -11.01
C LEU A 45 17.72 28.76 -11.67
N ALA A 46 17.38 29.53 -12.70
CA ALA A 46 16.15 29.35 -13.48
C ALA A 46 16.04 27.93 -14.06
N LYS A 47 17.12 27.42 -14.65
CA LYS A 47 17.18 26.04 -15.16
C LYS A 47 16.92 25.01 -14.05
N LYS A 48 17.54 25.18 -12.86
CA LYS A 48 17.33 24.27 -11.72
C LYS A 48 15.90 24.32 -11.19
N ILE A 49 15.28 25.51 -11.14
CA ILE A 49 13.87 25.68 -10.75
C ILE A 49 12.94 25.02 -11.77
N ASN A 50 13.19 25.21 -13.07
CA ASN A 50 12.38 24.57 -14.11
C ASN A 50 12.46 23.04 -14.07
N ILE A 51 13.64 22.47 -13.81
CA ILE A 51 13.79 21.02 -13.59
C ILE A 51 13.00 20.59 -12.35
N MET A 52 12.99 21.39 -11.28
CA MET A 52 12.23 21.10 -10.07
C MET A 52 10.71 21.11 -10.32
N ILE A 53 10.19 22.09 -11.09
CA ILE A 53 8.78 22.14 -11.51
C ILE A 53 8.40 20.87 -12.28
N VAL A 54 9.20 20.49 -13.27
CA VAL A 54 8.94 19.29 -14.09
C VAL A 54 8.95 18.03 -13.24
N ASN A 55 9.93 17.87 -12.35
CA ASN A 55 9.99 16.71 -11.47
C ASN A 55 8.80 16.65 -10.50
N LEU A 56 8.39 17.79 -9.92
CA LEU A 56 7.26 17.83 -9.00
C LEU A 56 5.93 17.53 -9.70
N ARG A 57 5.72 18.03 -10.93
CA ARG A 57 4.58 17.63 -11.78
C ARG A 57 4.53 16.13 -12.03
N ASN A 58 5.69 15.54 -12.34
CA ASN A 58 5.78 14.12 -12.67
C ASN A 58 5.55 13.22 -11.44
N VAL A 59 5.77 13.74 -10.23
CA VAL A 59 5.56 13.03 -8.95
C VAL A 59 4.14 13.23 -8.41
N GLU A 60 3.49 14.34 -8.78
CA GLU A 60 2.15 14.70 -8.31
C GLU A 60 1.13 13.57 -8.52
N MET A 61 1.06 13.01 -9.73
CA MET A 61 0.09 11.96 -10.06
C MET A 61 0.35 10.64 -9.29
N PRO A 62 1.58 10.05 -9.29
CA PRO A 62 1.86 8.88 -8.46
C PRO A 62 1.58 9.10 -6.96
N LEU A 63 1.94 10.27 -6.42
CA LEU A 63 1.76 10.57 -5.01
C LEU A 63 0.28 10.77 -4.64
N SER A 64 -0.49 11.48 -5.48
CA SER A 64 -1.94 11.63 -5.31
C SER A 64 -2.64 10.27 -5.38
N SER A 65 -2.28 9.44 -6.36
CA SER A 65 -2.84 8.10 -6.51
C SER A 65 -2.55 7.21 -5.30
N ALA A 66 -1.32 7.25 -4.77
CA ALA A 66 -0.95 6.55 -3.56
C ALA A 66 -1.71 7.07 -2.33
N SER A 67 -1.88 8.41 -2.22
CA SER A 67 -2.60 9.05 -1.13
C SER A 67 -4.10 8.72 -1.14
N GLU A 68 -4.72 8.57 -2.32
CA GLU A 68 -6.12 8.17 -2.47
C GLU A 68 -6.32 6.68 -2.20
N ALA A 69 -5.39 5.83 -2.64
CA ALA A 69 -5.51 4.38 -2.48
C ALA A 69 -5.18 3.89 -1.06
N ALA A 70 -4.33 4.58 -0.30
CA ALA A 70 -3.89 4.14 1.02
C ALA A 70 -5.05 3.96 2.02
N PRO A 71 -6.00 4.91 2.18
CA PRO A 71 -7.15 4.74 3.06
C PRO A 71 -8.06 3.58 2.64
N GLU A 72 -8.27 3.38 1.33
CA GLU A 72 -9.06 2.26 0.83
C GLU A 72 -8.43 0.91 1.17
N LEU A 73 -7.11 0.81 1.04
CA LEU A 73 -6.36 -0.39 1.39
C LEU A 73 -6.52 -0.74 2.88
N VAL A 74 -6.42 0.27 3.75
CA VAL A 74 -6.64 0.11 5.20
C VAL A 74 -8.07 -0.37 5.48
N ASN A 75 -9.07 0.23 4.84
CA ASN A 75 -10.47 -0.17 5.01
C ASN A 75 -10.69 -1.61 4.56
N ARG A 76 -10.13 -2.02 3.42
CA ARG A 76 -10.22 -3.42 2.94
C ARG A 76 -9.56 -4.39 3.90
N ALA A 77 -8.39 -4.05 4.44
CA ALA A 77 -7.69 -4.87 5.44
C ALA A 77 -8.52 -5.04 6.71
N ASN A 78 -9.12 -3.96 7.22
CA ASN A 78 -10.02 -4.01 8.37
C ASN A 78 -11.24 -4.90 8.11
N SER A 79 -11.85 -4.82 6.92
CA SER A 79 -12.98 -5.69 6.56
C SER A 79 -12.61 -7.18 6.52
N VAL A 80 -11.38 -7.52 6.10
CA VAL A 80 -10.90 -8.91 6.16
C VAL A 80 -10.71 -9.35 7.61
N ALA A 81 -10.09 -8.52 8.44
CA ALA A 81 -9.91 -8.82 9.85
C ALA A 81 -11.26 -9.03 10.56
N GLU A 82 -12.26 -8.20 10.25
CA GLU A 82 -13.63 -8.33 10.78
C GLU A 82 -14.29 -9.64 10.34
N LEU A 83 -14.23 -9.98 9.05
CA LEU A 83 -14.73 -11.26 8.54
C LEU A 83 -14.07 -12.44 9.26
N MET A 84 -12.74 -12.41 9.39
CA MET A 84 -12.00 -13.46 10.08
C MET A 84 -12.39 -13.55 11.56
N SER A 85 -12.61 -12.42 12.24
CA SER A 85 -13.06 -12.40 13.63
C SER A 85 -14.44 -13.03 13.78
N GLN A 86 -15.42 -12.58 12.99
CA GLN A 86 -16.80 -13.06 13.05
C GLN A 86 -16.89 -14.57 12.77
N SER A 87 -16.20 -15.04 11.73
CA SER A 87 -16.19 -16.47 11.42
C SER A 87 -15.44 -17.30 12.46
N THR A 88 -14.41 -16.75 13.09
CA THR A 88 -13.73 -17.43 14.21
C THR A 88 -14.66 -17.56 15.40
N ASP A 89 -15.38 -16.50 15.76
CA ASP A 89 -16.37 -16.52 16.84
C ASP A 89 -17.49 -17.53 16.56
N GLU A 90 -17.97 -17.63 15.33
CA GLU A 90 -18.96 -18.64 14.95
C GLU A 90 -18.42 -20.07 15.13
N VAL A 91 -17.19 -20.34 14.70
CA VAL A 91 -16.56 -21.66 14.85
C VAL A 91 -16.37 -22.00 16.33
N LEU A 92 -15.94 -21.04 17.16
CA LEU A 92 -15.78 -21.23 18.60
C LEU A 92 -17.12 -21.55 19.27
N ASN A 93 -18.15 -20.73 19.03
CA ASN A 93 -19.49 -20.96 19.59
C ASN A 93 -20.07 -22.33 19.20
N LYS A 94 -19.88 -22.77 17.95
CA LYS A 94 -20.31 -24.09 17.50
C LYS A 94 -19.48 -25.22 18.13
N SER A 95 -18.19 -24.97 18.39
CA SER A 95 -17.30 -25.94 19.05
C SER A 95 -17.65 -26.09 20.53
N ASP A 96 -17.99 -25.00 21.22
CA ASP A 96 -18.47 -25.04 22.61
C ASP A 96 -19.75 -25.89 22.70
N ARG A 97 -20.69 -25.68 21.78
CA ARG A 97 -21.91 -26.49 21.69
C ARG A 97 -21.63 -27.98 21.42
N LEU A 98 -20.60 -28.30 20.63
CA LEU A 98 -20.18 -29.69 20.42
C LEU A 98 -19.65 -30.31 21.72
N THR A 99 -18.87 -29.55 22.48
CA THR A 99 -18.36 -29.98 23.80
C THR A 99 -19.50 -30.24 24.78
N GLU A 100 -20.49 -29.33 24.86
CA GLU A 100 -21.68 -29.53 25.71
C GLU A 100 -22.49 -30.78 25.32
N LEU A 101 -22.64 -31.05 24.02
CA LEU A 101 -23.31 -32.25 23.54
C LEU A 101 -22.52 -33.51 23.89
N ALA A 102 -21.19 -33.49 23.78
CA ALA A 102 -20.32 -34.60 24.14
C ALA A 102 -20.36 -34.89 25.65
N ASP A 103 -20.31 -33.85 26.50
CA ASP A 103 -20.43 -33.97 27.95
C ASP A 103 -21.79 -34.55 28.34
N SER A 104 -22.85 -34.11 27.68
CA SER A 104 -24.19 -34.63 27.91
C SER A 104 -24.35 -36.10 27.50
N ILE A 105 -23.68 -36.54 26.43
CA ILE A 105 -23.64 -37.97 26.05
C ILE A 105 -22.91 -38.78 27.12
N THR A 106 -21.73 -38.32 27.56
CA THR A 106 -20.95 -38.97 28.61
C THR A 106 -21.77 -39.13 29.88
N HIS A 107 -22.47 -38.06 30.32
CA HIS A 107 -23.30 -38.11 31.52
C HIS A 107 -24.48 -39.08 31.40
N MET A 108 -25.08 -39.24 30.21
CA MET A 108 -26.15 -40.22 29.99
C MET A 108 -25.63 -41.67 30.02
N LEU A 109 -24.39 -41.89 29.57
CA LEU A 109 -23.76 -43.21 29.57
C LEU A 109 -23.25 -43.63 30.95
N ASP A 110 -22.80 -42.67 31.76
CA ASP A 110 -22.29 -42.91 33.11
C ASP A 110 -23.39 -43.09 34.17
N ASN A 111 -24.67 -43.03 33.79
CA ASN A 111 -25.80 -43.11 34.72
C ASN A 111 -26.31 -44.55 34.86
N PRO A 112 -25.94 -45.30 35.93
CA PRO A 112 -26.17 -46.74 36.02
C PRO A 112 -27.63 -47.14 36.30
N GLU A 113 -28.49 -46.19 36.67
CA GLU A 113 -29.92 -46.41 36.95
C GLU A 113 -30.85 -46.11 35.75
N ALA A 114 -30.30 -45.63 34.62
CA ALA A 114 -31.10 -45.23 33.47
C ALA A 114 -31.53 -46.44 32.61
N ASP A 115 -32.74 -46.39 32.05
CA ASP A 115 -33.20 -47.39 31.09
C ASP A 115 -32.31 -47.36 29.83
N CYS A 116 -31.63 -48.47 29.54
CA CYS A 116 -30.78 -48.64 28.37
C CYS A 116 -31.46 -48.21 27.07
N THR A 117 -32.78 -48.42 26.94
CA THR A 117 -33.51 -48.06 25.72
C THR A 117 -33.62 -46.55 25.55
N GLU A 118 -33.88 -45.83 26.63
CA GLU A 118 -34.01 -44.36 26.65
C GLU A 118 -32.65 -43.69 26.45
N VAL A 119 -31.59 -44.23 27.06
CA VAL A 119 -30.20 -43.78 26.87
C VAL A 119 -29.77 -43.92 25.40
N VAL A 120 -30.03 -45.06 24.77
CA VAL A 120 -29.65 -45.28 23.36
C VAL A 120 -30.37 -44.31 22.41
N ILE A 121 -31.65 -44.02 22.66
CA ILE A 121 -32.41 -43.04 21.87
C ILE A 121 -31.84 -41.63 22.07
N GLY A 122 -31.63 -41.20 23.33
CA GLY A 122 -31.10 -39.88 23.64
C GLY A 122 -29.67 -39.65 23.13
N VAL A 123 -28.80 -40.65 23.22
CA VAL A 123 -27.44 -40.60 22.64
C VAL A 123 -27.51 -40.47 21.12
N LYS A 124 -28.39 -41.22 20.45
CA LYS A 124 -28.54 -41.14 18.99
C LYS A 124 -29.03 -39.76 18.52
N GLU A 125 -29.95 -39.14 19.26
CA GLU A 125 -30.42 -37.77 18.98
C GLU A 125 -29.31 -36.72 19.17
N LYS A 126 -28.56 -36.80 20.28
CA LYS A 126 -27.43 -35.88 20.52
C LYS A 126 -26.29 -36.11 19.52
N LEU A 127 -26.02 -37.35 19.12
CA LEU A 127 -25.04 -37.66 18.09
C LEU A 127 -25.44 -37.10 16.72
N ASN A 128 -26.73 -37.17 16.37
CA ASN A 128 -27.25 -36.51 15.16
C ASN A 128 -27.09 -34.98 15.24
N SER A 129 -27.34 -34.40 16.41
CA SER A 129 -27.15 -32.96 16.66
C SER A 129 -25.68 -32.55 16.58
N MET A 130 -24.76 -33.37 17.10
CA MET A 130 -23.32 -33.16 16.93
C MET A 130 -22.92 -33.23 15.47
N LYS A 131 -23.41 -34.22 14.72
CA LYS A 131 -23.13 -34.34 13.29
C LYS A 131 -23.60 -33.09 12.52
N ALA A 132 -24.77 -32.56 12.85
CA ALA A 132 -25.26 -31.31 12.27
C ALA A 132 -24.35 -30.12 12.63
N ALA A 133 -23.97 -29.97 13.90
CA ALA A 133 -23.06 -28.91 14.34
C ALA A 133 -21.68 -28.99 13.67
N THR A 134 -21.16 -30.20 13.42
CA THR A 134 -19.92 -30.40 12.65
C THR A 134 -20.05 -29.93 11.21
N TYR A 135 -21.16 -30.21 10.53
CA TYR A 135 -21.40 -29.67 9.18
C TYR A 135 -21.51 -28.15 9.19
N ASP A 136 -22.13 -27.57 10.22
CA ASP A 136 -22.20 -26.13 10.37
C ASP A 136 -20.83 -25.49 10.58
N ILE A 137 -19.91 -26.13 11.32
CA ILE A 137 -18.52 -25.66 11.46
C ILE A 137 -17.79 -25.71 10.12
N ILE A 138 -17.93 -26.81 9.39
CA ILE A 138 -17.33 -26.97 8.05
C ILE A 138 -17.87 -25.88 7.11
N ALA A 139 -19.17 -25.59 7.18
CA ALA A 139 -19.78 -24.52 6.40
C ALA A 139 -19.27 -23.14 6.83
N SER A 140 -19.17 -22.86 8.12
CA SER A 140 -18.63 -21.59 8.64
C SER A 140 -17.17 -21.39 8.23
N GLN A 141 -16.37 -22.44 8.00
CA GLN A 141 -14.99 -22.34 7.50
C GLN A 141 -14.87 -21.88 6.03
N SER A 142 -15.96 -21.83 5.28
CA SER A 142 -15.96 -21.34 3.88
C SER A 142 -15.47 -19.89 3.74
N TYR A 143 -15.52 -19.08 4.80
CA TYR A 143 -14.96 -17.72 4.82
C TYR A 143 -13.46 -17.67 4.47
N GLN A 144 -12.71 -18.74 4.71
CA GLN A 144 -11.25 -18.76 4.49
C GLN A 144 -10.90 -18.48 3.03
N ASP A 145 -11.71 -18.99 2.09
CA ASP A 145 -11.51 -18.72 0.66
C ASP A 145 -11.78 -17.24 0.34
N VAL A 146 -12.86 -16.68 0.88
CA VAL A 146 -13.21 -15.26 0.71
C VAL A 146 -12.15 -14.34 1.32
N ALA A 147 -11.66 -14.67 2.52
CA ALA A 147 -10.60 -13.96 3.21
C ALA A 147 -9.30 -13.99 2.39
N ARG A 148 -8.94 -15.16 1.85
CA ARG A 148 -7.78 -15.33 0.97
C ARG A 148 -7.88 -14.46 -0.28
N GLN A 149 -9.00 -14.51 -1.00
CA GLN A 149 -9.19 -13.70 -2.22
C GLN A 149 -9.07 -12.21 -1.94
N LYS A 150 -9.65 -11.74 -0.83
CA LYS A 150 -9.53 -10.34 -0.40
C LYS A 150 -8.09 -9.96 -0.02
N MET A 151 -7.37 -10.85 0.68
CA MET A 151 -5.94 -10.66 0.99
C MET A 151 -5.08 -10.60 -0.27
N GLU A 152 -5.32 -11.45 -1.27
CA GLU A 152 -4.62 -11.41 -2.56
C GLU A 152 -4.85 -10.05 -3.27
N GLY A 153 -6.07 -9.51 -3.18
CA GLY A 153 -6.39 -8.15 -3.65
C GLY A 153 -5.59 -7.07 -2.90
N ILE A 154 -5.57 -7.12 -1.57
CA ILE A 154 -4.78 -6.20 -0.73
C ILE A 154 -3.30 -6.24 -1.09
N ILE A 155 -2.73 -7.43 -1.30
CA ILE A 155 -1.31 -7.58 -1.69
C ILE A 155 -1.05 -6.91 -3.04
N LYS A 156 -1.96 -7.07 -4.00
CA LYS A 156 -1.85 -6.43 -5.31
C LYS A 156 -1.91 -4.91 -5.20
N ASP A 157 -2.87 -4.38 -4.43
CA ASP A 157 -3.04 -2.94 -4.23
C ASP A 157 -1.82 -2.34 -3.49
N LEU A 158 -1.27 -3.04 -2.49
CA LEU A 158 -0.07 -2.64 -1.76
C LEU A 158 1.17 -2.63 -2.66
N THR A 159 1.26 -3.61 -3.56
CA THR A 159 2.32 -3.66 -4.59
C THR A 159 2.22 -2.46 -5.53
N GLN A 160 1.02 -2.10 -5.97
CA GLN A 160 0.79 -0.95 -6.82
C GLN A 160 1.11 0.38 -6.11
N LEU A 161 0.70 0.52 -4.84
CA LEU A 161 1.05 1.68 -4.02
C LEU A 161 2.57 1.81 -3.86
N ARG A 162 3.26 0.69 -3.60
CA ARG A 162 4.73 0.65 -3.56
C ARG A 162 5.32 1.13 -4.89
N ASP A 163 4.80 0.67 -6.02
CA ASP A 163 5.32 1.03 -7.33
C ASP A 163 5.14 2.51 -7.64
N TRP A 164 4.02 3.12 -7.24
CA TRP A 164 3.82 4.57 -7.33
C TRP A 164 4.79 5.36 -6.44
N LEU A 165 5.05 4.89 -5.21
CA LEU A 165 6.04 5.52 -4.33
C LEU A 165 7.47 5.37 -4.85
N LEU A 166 7.81 4.23 -5.46
CA LEU A 166 9.09 4.02 -6.12
C LEU A 166 9.24 4.94 -7.34
N GLU A 167 8.20 5.08 -8.15
CA GLU A 167 8.18 6.01 -9.29
C GLU A 167 8.39 7.46 -8.82
N ALA A 168 7.67 7.87 -7.76
CA ALA A 168 7.86 9.17 -7.12
C ALA A 168 9.31 9.37 -6.63
N LEU A 169 9.88 8.38 -5.93
CA LEU A 169 11.26 8.43 -5.43
C LEU A 169 12.28 8.49 -6.56
N ILE A 170 12.10 7.72 -7.63
CA ILE A 170 12.98 7.73 -8.80
C ILE A 170 12.94 9.10 -9.45
N VAL A 171 11.75 9.68 -9.67
CA VAL A 171 11.59 11.01 -10.31
C VAL A 171 12.20 12.12 -9.45
N LEU A 172 12.03 12.07 -8.13
CA LEU A 172 12.70 12.98 -7.19
C LEU A 172 14.23 12.78 -7.18
N ASN A 173 14.71 11.55 -7.39
CA ASN A 173 16.13 11.19 -7.46
C ASN A 173 16.75 11.23 -8.88
N ILE A 174 16.11 11.85 -9.89
CA ILE A 174 16.71 12.11 -11.24
C ILE A 174 17.87 13.15 -11.16
N ARG A 175 18.47 13.38 -9.99
CA ARG A 175 19.38 14.51 -9.76
C ARG A 175 20.87 14.25 -9.88
N LYS A 176 21.36 13.04 -10.15
CA LYS A 176 22.81 12.88 -10.40
C LYS A 176 23.25 13.02 -11.85
N ASP A 177 22.47 12.60 -12.84
CA ASP A 177 22.87 12.67 -14.24
C ASP A 177 21.69 12.99 -15.15
N GLY A 178 21.51 14.28 -15.46
CA GLY A 178 20.49 14.78 -16.38
C GLY A 178 20.81 14.53 -17.86
N SER A 179 21.44 13.41 -18.23
CA SER A 179 21.63 13.04 -19.64
C SER A 179 20.39 12.32 -20.17
N GLU A 180 19.97 12.64 -21.40
CA GLU A 180 18.81 12.02 -22.07
C GLU A 180 18.94 10.48 -22.17
N GLU A 181 20.16 9.97 -22.11
CA GLU A 181 20.48 8.53 -22.12
C GLU A 181 20.15 7.86 -20.79
N ASN A 182 20.31 8.55 -19.65
CA ASN A 182 19.98 8.03 -18.32
C ASN A 182 18.47 8.02 -18.08
N VAL A 183 17.76 9.02 -18.60
CA VAL A 183 16.29 9.05 -18.60
C VAL A 183 15.72 7.89 -19.43
N LYS A 184 16.28 7.62 -20.62
CA LYS A 184 15.86 6.47 -21.45
C LYS A 184 16.20 5.11 -20.82
N LYS A 185 17.40 4.95 -20.25
CA LYS A 185 17.76 3.72 -19.51
C LYS A 185 16.89 3.48 -18.29
N LYS A 186 16.51 4.54 -17.57
CA LYS A 186 15.65 4.43 -16.37
C LYS A 186 14.18 4.23 -16.72
N VAL A 187 13.71 4.78 -17.83
CA VAL A 187 12.39 4.43 -18.41
C VAL A 187 12.38 2.96 -18.85
N GLN A 188 13.47 2.44 -19.44
CA GLN A 188 13.63 1.01 -19.72
C GLN A 188 13.66 0.16 -18.44
N LEU A 189 14.36 0.58 -17.39
CA LEU A 189 14.34 -0.11 -16.09
C LEU A 189 12.95 -0.09 -15.43
N LEU A 190 12.20 1.00 -15.53
CA LEU A 190 10.79 1.07 -15.10
C LEU A 190 9.91 0.12 -15.92
N GLN A 191 10.24 -0.09 -17.19
CA GLN A 191 9.55 -1.04 -18.07
C GLN A 191 9.93 -2.48 -17.73
N GLU A 192 11.19 -2.77 -17.46
CA GLU A 192 11.70 -4.08 -17.03
C GLU A 192 11.17 -4.47 -15.64
N VAL A 193 11.03 -3.51 -14.70
CA VAL A 193 10.41 -3.75 -13.38
C VAL A 193 8.90 -3.97 -13.50
N LYS A 194 8.23 -3.32 -14.46
CA LYS A 194 6.81 -3.57 -14.77
C LYS A 194 6.58 -4.91 -15.48
N GLU A 195 7.52 -5.35 -16.30
CA GLU A 195 7.40 -6.56 -17.13
C GLU A 195 7.90 -7.84 -16.42
N THR A 196 8.84 -7.73 -15.48
CA THR A 196 9.44 -8.90 -14.85
C THR A 196 8.84 -9.18 -13.48
N LYS A 197 7.93 -10.16 -13.41
CA LYS A 197 7.71 -10.89 -12.16
C LYS A 197 9.05 -11.55 -11.77
N THR A 198 9.63 -11.12 -10.64
CA THR A 198 10.79 -11.66 -9.87
C THR A 198 12.22 -11.41 -10.40
N PRO A 199 13.28 -11.36 -9.56
CA PRO A 199 13.44 -11.83 -8.16
C PRO A 199 13.80 -10.73 -7.12
N GLU A 200 13.58 -11.03 -5.83
CA GLU A 200 13.88 -10.16 -4.68
C GLU A 200 15.33 -9.64 -4.61
N LEU A 201 16.29 -10.33 -5.21
CA LEU A 201 17.70 -9.92 -5.26
C LEU A 201 17.92 -8.59 -6.01
N LEU A 202 17.25 -8.37 -7.14
CA LEU A 202 17.35 -7.10 -7.88
C LEU A 202 16.70 -5.93 -7.15
N LYS A 203 15.73 -6.22 -6.26
CA LYS A 203 15.12 -5.20 -5.41
C LYS A 203 16.02 -4.82 -4.25
N GLN A 204 16.82 -5.75 -3.73
CA GLN A 204 17.76 -5.49 -2.65
C GLN A 204 18.96 -4.69 -3.16
N ASP A 205 19.53 -5.03 -4.31
CA ASP A 205 20.61 -4.25 -4.93
C ASP A 205 20.16 -2.80 -5.23
N LEU A 206 18.94 -2.61 -5.73
CA LEU A 206 18.39 -1.28 -5.99
C LEU A 206 18.12 -0.49 -4.70
N VAL A 207 17.72 -1.16 -3.62
CA VAL A 207 17.50 -0.56 -2.29
C VAL A 207 18.83 -0.22 -1.64
N ASP A 208 19.83 -1.10 -1.73
CA ASP A 208 21.18 -0.91 -1.19
C ASP A 208 21.92 0.20 -1.95
N ASP A 209 21.75 0.29 -3.27
CA ASP A 209 22.25 1.41 -4.09
C ASP A 209 21.55 2.73 -3.72
N LEU A 210 20.25 2.69 -3.40
CA LEU A 210 19.52 3.87 -2.90
C LEU A 210 20.05 4.29 -1.52
N LEU A 211 20.22 3.35 -0.59
CA LEU A 211 20.67 3.63 0.78
C LEU A 211 22.11 4.15 0.82
N ALA A 212 23.00 3.54 0.03
CA ALA A 212 24.38 3.99 -0.14
C ALA A 212 24.46 5.42 -0.69
N GLU A 213 23.47 5.83 -1.51
CA GLU A 213 23.40 7.17 -2.07
C GLU A 213 22.91 8.24 -1.06
N PHE A 214 22.20 7.83 0.01
CA PHE A 214 21.78 8.67 1.14
C PHE A 214 22.74 8.66 2.33
N GLY A 215 23.85 7.91 2.25
CA GLY A 215 24.89 7.88 3.28
C GLY A 215 24.61 6.93 4.45
N PHE A 216 23.81 5.89 4.22
CA PHE A 216 23.66 4.74 5.10
C PHE A 216 24.28 3.47 4.49
#